data_AF-A0A954KZV5-F1
#
_entry.id   AF-A0A954KZV5-F1
#
_cell.length_a   1.000
_cell.length_b   1.000
_cell.length_c   1.000
_cell.angle_alpha   90.00
_cell.angle_beta   90.00
_cell.angle_gamma   90.00
#
_symmetry.space_group_name_H-M   'P 1'
#
loop_
_entity.id
_entity.type
_entity.pdbx_description
1 polymer ?
#
loop_
_entity_poly.entity_id
_entity_poly.type
_entity_poly.pdbx_seq_one_letter_code
_entity_poly.pdbx_strand_id
1 'polypeptide(L)'
;MTTIEEEDADLSAALMKKLYRFEDIRNLESHLVQQVLGEIDGTTLTTAMFGAERELVDAILSNLSRRARQTIEEELQFMSRVPESKVTAARDTVAELIGKLDQEND
;
A
#
# COMPACT_ATOMS: atom_id res chain seq x y z
N MET A 1 -23.52 14.79 -25.46
CA MET A 1 -22.05 14.63 -25.28
C MET A 1 -21.84 14.62 -23.79
N THR A 2 -22.17 13.50 -23.12
CA THR A 2 -22.06 13.39 -21.65
C THR A 2 -22.07 11.93 -21.16
N THR A 3 -22.75 10.99 -21.82
CA THR A 3 -22.80 9.61 -21.30
C THR A 3 -21.53 8.79 -21.52
N ILE A 4 -20.81 9.01 -22.64
CA ILE A 4 -19.60 8.24 -22.93
C ILE A 4 -18.42 8.70 -22.06
N GLU A 5 -18.28 10.00 -21.80
CA GLU A 5 -17.17 10.54 -20.99
C GLU A 5 -17.32 10.19 -19.50
N GLU A 6 -18.54 10.16 -18.96
CA GLU A 6 -18.81 9.74 -17.57
C GLU A 6 -18.67 8.21 -17.40
N GLU A 7 -19.16 7.40 -18.34
CA GLU A 7 -18.99 5.94 -18.32
C GLU A 7 -17.52 5.52 -18.47
N ASP A 8 -16.72 6.22 -19.30
CA ASP A 8 -15.27 5.99 -19.41
C ASP A 8 -14.52 6.40 -18.13
N ALA A 9 -14.95 7.46 -17.44
CA ALA A 9 -14.31 7.90 -16.21
C ALA A 9 -14.52 6.91 -15.05
N ASP A 10 -15.73 6.39 -14.88
CA ASP A 10 -16.03 5.36 -13.87
C ASP A 10 -15.35 4.03 -14.20
N LEU A 11 -15.31 3.65 -15.49
CA LEU A 11 -14.59 2.46 -15.95
C LEU A 11 -13.07 2.62 -15.75
N SER A 12 -12.52 3.80 -16.02
CA SER A 12 -11.11 4.13 -15.81
C SER A 12 -10.74 4.10 -14.32
N ALA A 13 -11.57 4.65 -13.43
CA ALA A 13 -11.35 4.59 -11.99
C ALA A 13 -11.40 3.14 -11.45
N ALA A 14 -12.32 2.32 -11.96
CA ALA A 14 -12.41 0.90 -11.60
C ALA A 14 -11.24 0.07 -12.16
N LEU A 15 -10.71 0.43 -13.33
CA LEU A 15 -9.50 -0.17 -13.91
C LEU A 15 -8.25 0.24 -13.15
N MET A 16 -8.13 1.51 -12.74
CA MET A 16 -7.04 2.03 -11.90
C MET A 16 -6.89 1.27 -10.59
N LYS A 17 -8.00 0.94 -9.92
CA LYS A 17 -8.00 0.08 -8.71
C LYS A 17 -7.46 -1.33 -8.95
N LYS A 18 -7.37 -1.79 -10.20
CA LYS A 18 -6.81 -3.10 -10.57
C LYS A 18 -5.38 -3.04 -11.09
N LEU A 19 -4.83 -1.86 -11.36
CA LEU A 19 -3.48 -1.72 -11.92
C LEU A 19 -2.40 -1.90 -10.86
N TYR A 20 -2.62 -1.38 -9.66
CA TYR A 20 -1.64 -1.43 -8.58
C TYR A 20 -2.03 -2.46 -7.54
N ARG A 21 -1.01 -3.15 -7.01
CA ARG A 21 -1.13 -4.10 -5.91
C ARG A 21 -0.18 -3.72 -4.79
N PHE A 22 -0.48 -4.18 -3.59
CA PHE A 22 0.39 -4.00 -2.44
C PHE A 22 1.81 -4.56 -2.68
N GLU A 23 1.92 -5.68 -3.39
CA GLU A 23 3.20 -6.33 -3.68
C GLU A 23 4.10 -5.52 -4.62
N ASP A 24 3.54 -4.57 -5.38
CA ASP A 24 4.27 -3.74 -6.34
C ASP A 24 5.21 -2.74 -5.66
N ILE A 25 5.05 -2.50 -4.36
CA ILE A 25 5.94 -1.66 -3.56
C ILE A 25 7.42 -2.11 -3.64
N ARG A 26 7.69 -3.39 -3.93
CA ARG A 26 9.05 -3.91 -4.13
C ARG A 26 9.71 -3.42 -5.42
N ASN A 27 8.91 -3.04 -6.42
CA ASN A 27 9.37 -2.61 -7.73
C ASN A 27 9.57 -1.09 -7.81
N LEU A 28 9.15 -0.35 -6.78
CA LEU A 28 9.29 1.10 -6.70
C LEU A 28 10.70 1.50 -6.27
N GLU A 29 11.12 2.69 -6.73
CA GLU A 29 12.33 3.31 -6.24
C GLU A 29 12.21 3.67 -4.76
N SER A 30 13.32 3.59 -4.00
CA SER A 30 13.31 3.79 -2.55
C SER A 30 12.71 5.15 -2.13
N HIS A 31 12.87 6.20 -2.93
CA HIS A 31 12.30 7.51 -2.63
C HIS A 31 10.77 7.51 -2.72
N LEU A 32 10.18 6.83 -3.72
CA LEU A 32 8.74 6.64 -3.85
C LEU A 32 8.20 5.77 -2.70
N VAL A 33 8.91 4.69 -2.35
CA VAL A 33 8.54 3.86 -1.20
C VAL A 33 8.50 4.70 0.07
N GLN A 34 9.49 5.55 0.31
CA GLN A 34 9.50 6.44 1.48
C GLN A 34 8.34 7.45 1.49
N GLN A 35 7.93 7.96 0.32
CA GLN A 35 6.75 8.82 0.21
C GLN A 35 5.46 8.07 0.55
N VAL A 36 5.26 6.87 -0.02
CA VAL A 36 4.13 5.98 0.32
C VAL A 36 4.08 5.73 1.82
N LEU A 37 5.22 5.33 2.42
CA LEU A 37 5.30 5.02 3.85
C LEU A 37 5.14 6.25 4.75
N GLY A 38 5.35 7.45 4.22
CA GLY A 38 5.15 8.71 4.94
C GLY A 38 3.69 9.18 4.97
N GLU A 39 2.89 8.82 3.96
CA GLU A 39 1.46 9.17 3.88
C GLU A 39 0.54 8.15 4.57
N ILE A 40 1.00 6.90 4.72
CA ILE A 40 0.22 5.85 5.37
C ILE A 40 0.36 5.85 6.90
N ASP A 41 -0.73 5.61 7.61
CA ASP A 41 -0.66 5.43 9.06
C ASP A 41 -0.04 4.07 9.43
N GLY A 42 0.64 4.04 10.58
CA GLY A 42 1.35 2.84 11.04
C GLY A 42 0.43 1.64 11.23
N THR A 43 -0.80 1.83 11.71
CA THR A 43 -1.74 0.72 11.92
C THR A 43 -2.20 0.09 10.61
N THR A 44 -2.52 0.89 9.60
CA THR A 44 -2.84 0.41 8.25
C THR A 44 -1.65 -0.31 7.64
N LEU A 45 -0.44 0.24 7.76
CA LEU A 45 0.78 -0.39 7.26
C LEU A 45 1.04 -1.75 7.93
N THR A 46 0.99 -1.83 9.26
CA THR A 46 1.12 -3.09 10.02
C THR A 46 0.04 -4.10 9.60
N THR A 47 -1.20 -3.64 9.40
CA THR A 47 -2.32 -4.48 8.95
C THR A 47 -2.13 -5.00 7.52
N ALA A 48 -1.61 -4.18 6.60
CA ALA A 48 -1.33 -4.57 5.22
C ALA A 48 -0.23 -5.63 5.12
N MET A 49 0.78 -5.53 6.00
CA MET A 49 1.90 -6.50 6.10
C MET A 49 1.51 -7.82 6.78
N PHE A 50 0.37 -7.90 7.46
CA PHE A 50 -0.05 -9.14 8.12
C PHE A 50 -0.20 -10.28 7.09
N GLY A 51 0.53 -11.38 7.31
CA GLY A 51 0.53 -12.54 6.42
C GLY A 51 1.18 -12.31 5.04
N ALA A 52 1.90 -11.19 4.86
CA ALA A 52 2.70 -10.96 3.65
C ALA A 52 3.97 -11.83 3.65
N GLU A 53 4.57 -12.02 2.46
CA GLU A 53 5.86 -12.71 2.34
C GLU A 53 6.95 -11.97 3.11
N ARG A 54 7.85 -12.72 3.75
CA ARG A 54 8.94 -12.14 4.54
C ARG A 54 9.80 -11.17 3.73
N GLU A 55 10.10 -11.51 2.49
CA GLU A 55 10.91 -10.65 1.60
C GLU A 55 10.22 -9.30 1.32
N LEU A 56 8.89 -9.29 1.20
CA LEU A 56 8.10 -8.08 1.02
C LEU A 56 8.08 -7.22 2.29
N VAL A 57 7.90 -7.86 3.45
CA VAL A 57 7.97 -7.17 4.75
C VAL A 57 9.36 -6.56 4.96
N ASP A 58 10.43 -7.32 4.72
CA ASP A 58 11.80 -6.85 4.90
C ASP A 58 12.13 -5.66 3.97
N ALA A 59 11.64 -5.68 2.72
CA ALA A 59 11.77 -4.57 1.78
C ALA A 59 11.09 -3.29 2.29
N ILE A 60 9.86 -3.40 2.80
CA ILE A 60 9.11 -2.27 3.39
C ILE A 60 9.85 -1.74 4.62
N LEU A 61 10.23 -2.61 5.56
CA LEU A 61 10.91 -2.24 6.80
C LEU A 61 12.27 -1.58 6.55
N SER A 62 12.96 -1.94 5.47
CA SER A 62 14.24 -1.33 5.08
C SER A 62 14.14 0.14 4.69
N ASN A 63 12.94 0.58 4.27
CA ASN A 63 12.67 1.97 3.89
C ASN A 63 12.15 2.83 5.07
N LEU A 64 12.00 2.24 6.26
CA LEU A 64 11.57 2.96 7.46
C LEU A 64 12.76 3.48 8.28
N SER A 65 12.52 4.54 9.04
CA SER A 65 13.45 4.95 10.10
C SER A 65 13.61 3.83 11.15
N ARG A 66 14.77 3.76 11.82
CA ARG A 66 15.04 2.76 12.86
C ARG A 66 13.94 2.69 13.94
N ARG A 67 13.40 3.85 14.33
CA ARG A 67 12.34 3.96 15.33
C ARG A 67 11.01 3.41 14.79
N ALA A 68 10.60 3.85 13.59
CA ALA A 68 9.36 3.38 12.97
C ALA A 68 9.39 1.87 12.71
N ARG A 69 10.51 1.36 12.22
CA ARG A 69 10.72 -0.08 12.03
C ARG A 69 10.51 -0.85 13.33
N GLN A 70 11.16 -0.42 14.42
CA GLN A 70 11.02 -1.10 15.72
C GLN A 70 9.56 -1.12 16.20
N THR A 71 8.84 0.01 16.10
CA THR A 71 7.44 0.09 16.49
C THR A 71 6.57 -0.87 15.68
N ILE A 72 6.75 -0.93 14.37
CA ILE A 72 5.98 -1.81 13.49
C ILE A 72 6.33 -3.29 13.70
N GLU A 73 7.60 -3.62 13.89
CA GLU A 73 8.03 -4.99 14.21
C GLU A 73 7.41 -5.48 15.52
N GLU A 74 7.37 -4.62 16.55
CA GLU A 74 6.68 -4.91 17.81
C GLU A 74 5.18 -5.13 17.57
N GLU A 75 4.50 -4.23 16.85
CA GLU A 75 3.06 -4.37 16.55
C GLU A 75 2.75 -5.66 15.78
N LEU A 76 3.53 -6.01 14.75
CA LEU A 76 3.38 -7.24 13.98
C LEU A 76 3.49 -8.49 14.87
N GLN A 77 4.36 -8.49 15.87
CA GLN A 77 4.50 -9.62 16.81
C GLN A 77 3.25 -9.82 17.68
N PHE A 78 2.50 -8.75 17.97
CA PHE A 78 1.26 -8.83 18.74
C PHE A 78 0.04 -9.15 17.86
N MET A 79 0.13 -9.00 16.54
CA MET A 79 -0.92 -9.39 15.62
C MET A 79 -1.00 -10.92 15.48
N SER A 80 -2.07 -11.52 16.00
CA SER A 80 -2.30 -12.97 15.92
C SER A 80 -3.54 -13.35 15.10
N ARG A 81 -4.54 -12.47 15.04
CA ARG A 81 -5.76 -12.64 14.25
C ARG A 81 -6.23 -11.31 13.68
N VAL A 82 -6.06 -11.16 12.38
CA VAL A 82 -6.61 -10.04 11.62
C VAL A 82 -7.61 -10.62 10.62
N PRO A 83 -8.86 -10.09 10.55
CA PRO A 83 -9.79 -10.49 9.51
C PRO A 83 -9.20 -10.25 8.12
N GLU A 84 -9.32 -11.22 7.23
CA GLU A 84 -8.82 -11.11 5.85
C GLU A 84 -9.35 -9.84 5.15
N SER A 85 -10.62 -9.50 5.37
CA SER A 85 -11.22 -8.27 4.82
C SER A 85 -10.52 -6.99 5.26
N LYS A 86 -9.97 -6.94 6.49
CA LYS A 86 -9.17 -5.78 6.94
C LYS A 86 -7.81 -5.75 6.30
N VAL A 87 -7.19 -6.92 6.11
CA VAL A 87 -5.90 -7.03 5.40
C VAL A 87 -6.07 -6.56 3.95
N THR A 88 -7.11 -7.03 3.26
CA THR A 88 -7.43 -6.59 1.90
C THR A 88 -7.65 -5.09 1.84
N ALA A 89 -8.50 -4.51 2.71
CA ALA A 89 -8.74 -3.08 2.70
C ALA A 89 -7.48 -2.24 2.97
N ALA A 90 -6.62 -2.70 3.88
CA ALA A 90 -5.34 -2.04 4.15
C ALA A 90 -4.38 -2.11 2.96
N ARG A 91 -4.31 -3.27 2.29
CA ARG A 91 -3.51 -3.45 1.06
C ARG A 91 -4.04 -2.61 -0.10
N ASP A 92 -5.35 -2.52 -0.26
CA ASP A 92 -6.00 -1.66 -1.25
C ASP A 92 -5.65 -0.19 -1.00
N THR A 93 -5.67 0.25 0.26
CA THR A 93 -5.26 1.61 0.63
C THR A 93 -3.82 1.90 0.23
N VAL A 94 -2.89 0.96 0.44
CA VAL A 94 -1.50 1.09 0.00
C VAL A 94 -1.42 1.16 -1.53
N ALA A 95 -2.13 0.28 -2.24
CA ALA A 95 -2.11 0.21 -3.69
C ALA A 95 -2.68 1.49 -4.34
N GLU A 96 -3.75 2.05 -3.78
CA GLU A 96 -4.32 3.33 -4.21
C GLU A 96 -3.32 4.47 -4.06
N LEU A 97 -2.56 4.48 -2.96
CA LEU A 97 -1.53 5.49 -2.72
C LEU A 97 -0.34 5.35 -3.70
N ILE A 98 0.08 4.12 -4.00
CA ILE A 98 1.10 3.86 -5.03
C ILE A 98 0.64 4.44 -6.37
N GLY A 99 -0.59 4.12 -6.80
CA GLY A 99 -1.12 4.59 -8.08
C GLY A 99 -1.33 6.10 -8.15
N LYS A 100 -1.64 6.74 -7.02
CA LYS A 100 -1.70 8.20 -6.92
C LYS A 100 -0.32 8.82 -7.10
N LEU A 101 0.69 8.30 -6.41
CA LEU A 101 2.05 8.83 -6.51
C LEU A 101 2.67 8.57 -7.89
N ASP A 102 2.39 7.43 -8.52
CA ASP A 102 2.85 7.14 -9.88
C ASP A 102 2.32 8.17 -10.89
N GLN A 103 1.03 8.50 -10.83
CA GLN A 103 0.41 9.56 -11.65
C GLN A 103 0.94 10.97 -11.38
N GLU A 104 1.41 11.25 -10.16
CA GLU A 104 2.00 12.55 -9.82
C GLU A 104 3.46 12.68 -10.31
N ASN A 105 4.12 11.56 -10.60
CA ASN A 105 5.52 11.52 -11.07
C ASN A 105 5.67 11.26 -12.59
N ASP A 106 4.60 10.88 -13.28
CA ASP A 106 4.47 10.79 -14.76
C ASP A 106 4.23 12.16 -15.43
#